data_AF-A0A4R4J1D1-F1
#
_entry.id   AF-A0A4R4J1D1-F1
#
_cell.length_a   1.000
_cell.length_b   1.000
_cell.length_c   1.000
_cell.angle_alpha   90.00
_cell.angle_beta   90.00
_cell.angle_gamma   90.00
#
_symmetry.space_group_name_H-M   'P 1'
#
loop_
_entity.id
_entity.type
_entity.pdbx_description
1 polymer ?
#
loop_
_entity_poly.entity_id
_entity_poly.type
_entity_poly.pdbx_seq_one_letter_code
_entity_poly.pdbx_strand_id
1 'polypeptide(L)'
;MGNDSNTNTYFFLNSENIKYNDPLNNIDTGYPQSIRNNWPNLPIEFQRHIDDVINLNGSLYFFKGSQYLKFDIAKAQVIDGPKPIIEGWPGLAGTEFENGIDAATEWIDAKKDIVCFFKGKECINYTVSSHTIDKKTIAERWRITGEYAKFSANLDAAILWRNTGYFIYLFKGNEYLRLHLMLNSMYGKPDLIQTKWKGVTFNKIQAAVSIDPNVLGSDINITCRGTCGINNTGKHCFQLPQSIRFGLTAYVNSDVHQQTINVYIDDRLVDTLTGKGISHITDIRTYTSGTGKVCIEIIGEGKPCKLRYAYNTLETKPGSAIIGANNGSNDNYDDSVVVLNWPLS
;
A
#
# COMPACT_ATOMS: atom_id res chain seq x y z
N MET A 1 -6.57 -9.32 -9.60
CA MET A 1 -5.80 -8.21 -9.01
C MET A 1 -6.79 -7.10 -8.77
N GLY A 2 -7.05 -6.76 -7.51
CA GLY A 2 -8.15 -5.89 -7.11
C GLY A 2 -7.94 -4.43 -7.55
N ASN A 3 -9.04 -3.73 -7.83
CA ASN A 3 -9.03 -2.28 -7.90
C ASN A 3 -8.67 -1.75 -6.51
N ASP A 4 -7.44 -1.28 -6.33
CA ASP A 4 -7.04 -0.47 -5.18
C ASP A 4 -7.70 0.91 -5.31
N SER A 5 -9.00 0.97 -5.03
CA SER A 5 -9.86 2.16 -5.24
C SER A 5 -9.75 3.20 -4.12
N ASN A 6 -8.73 3.12 -3.26
CA ASN A 6 -8.60 4.00 -2.10
C ASN A 6 -7.45 5.03 -2.23
N THR A 7 -7.12 5.45 -3.45
CA THR A 7 -6.01 6.39 -3.68
C THR A 7 -6.42 7.84 -3.40
N ASN A 8 -5.43 8.67 -3.05
CA ASN A 8 -5.56 10.12 -3.06
C ASN A 8 -4.55 10.70 -4.05
N THR A 9 -5.00 11.64 -4.86
CA THR A 9 -4.14 12.31 -5.84
C THR A 9 -3.84 13.72 -5.37
N TYR A 10 -2.58 14.09 -5.36
CA TYR A 10 -2.15 15.44 -5.03
C TYR A 10 -1.75 16.19 -6.30
N PHE A 11 -2.37 17.34 -6.53
CA PHE A 11 -2.02 18.27 -7.60
C PHE A 11 -1.26 19.45 -7.00
N PHE A 12 -0.18 19.89 -7.65
CA PHE A 12 0.63 21.01 -7.18
C PHE A 12 0.58 22.17 -8.16
N LEU A 13 0.53 23.39 -7.62
CA LEU A 13 0.66 24.63 -8.37
C LEU A 13 1.31 25.69 -7.46
N ASN A 14 2.41 26.27 -7.91
CA ASN A 14 3.22 27.25 -7.19
C ASN A 14 3.60 26.74 -5.79
N SER A 15 3.13 27.40 -4.73
CA SER A 15 3.37 27.03 -3.33
C SER A 15 2.22 26.25 -2.69
N GLU A 16 1.23 25.84 -3.50
CA GLU A 16 0.00 25.20 -3.04
C GLU A 16 -0.16 23.81 -3.65
N ASN A 17 -0.98 23.00 -2.98
CA ASN A 17 -1.46 21.74 -3.50
C ASN A 17 -2.97 21.59 -3.29
N ILE A 18 -3.55 20.61 -3.98
CA ILE A 18 -4.92 20.14 -3.81
C ILE A 18 -4.84 18.64 -3.58
N LYS A 19 -5.47 18.15 -2.50
CA LYS A 19 -5.74 16.72 -2.32
C LYS A 19 -7.08 16.39 -2.93
N TYR A 20 -7.05 15.52 -3.93
CA TYR A 20 -8.18 14.97 -4.62
C TYR A 20 -8.47 13.57 -4.08
N ASN A 21 -9.68 13.39 -3.55
CA ASN A 21 -10.17 12.12 -3.08
C ASN A 21 -10.69 11.34 -4.29
N ASP A 22 -9.88 10.39 -4.76
CA ASP A 22 -10.20 9.62 -5.95
C ASP A 22 -11.51 8.81 -5.80
N PRO A 23 -11.76 8.07 -4.70
CA PRO A 23 -13.03 7.36 -4.53
C PRO A 23 -14.25 8.28 -4.48
N LEU A 24 -14.14 9.48 -3.90
CA LEU A 24 -15.23 10.45 -3.87
C LEU A 24 -15.33 11.30 -5.16
N ASN A 25 -14.35 11.19 -6.05
CA ASN A 25 -14.22 11.97 -7.27
C ASN A 25 -14.42 13.48 -7.02
N ASN A 26 -13.78 13.98 -5.97
CA ASN A 26 -13.86 15.38 -5.55
C ASN A 26 -12.65 15.78 -4.70
N ILE A 27 -12.42 17.07 -4.53
CA ILE A 27 -11.40 17.57 -3.60
C ILE A 27 -11.84 17.42 -2.14
N ASP A 28 -10.86 17.24 -1.25
CA ASP A 28 -11.10 17.34 0.20
C ASP A 28 -11.38 18.80 0.62
N THR A 29 -12.02 19.00 1.77
CA THR A 29 -12.26 20.34 2.32
C THR A 29 -10.96 21.00 2.76
N GLY A 30 -10.87 22.33 2.62
CA GLY A 30 -9.70 23.11 3.03
C GLY A 30 -8.58 23.20 1.98
N TYR A 31 -8.84 22.78 0.73
CA TYR A 31 -7.92 22.93 -0.40
C TYR A 31 -8.37 24.03 -1.38
N PRO A 32 -7.43 24.67 -2.12
CA PRO A 32 -5.98 24.47 -2.06
C PRO A 32 -5.37 24.92 -0.73
N GLN A 33 -4.24 24.33 -0.35
CA GLN A 33 -3.47 24.75 0.82
C GLN A 33 -1.97 24.73 0.54
N SER A 34 -1.19 25.31 1.46
CA SER A 34 0.28 25.33 1.33
C SER A 34 0.86 23.92 1.31
N ILE A 35 1.81 23.69 0.40
CA ILE A 35 2.54 22.42 0.25
C ILE A 35 3.08 21.93 1.60
N ARG A 36 3.61 22.82 2.45
CA ARG A 36 4.18 22.47 3.76
C ARG A 36 3.20 21.82 4.73
N ASN A 37 1.89 22.03 4.55
CA ASN A 37 0.87 21.48 5.45
C ASN A 37 0.64 19.99 5.20
N ASN A 38 0.76 19.53 3.95
CA ASN A 38 0.66 18.10 3.62
C ASN A 38 2.01 17.40 3.62
N TRP A 39 3.08 18.15 3.39
CA TRP A 39 4.44 17.63 3.27
C TRP A 39 5.33 18.31 4.30
N PRO A 40 5.16 17.98 5.59
CA PRO A 40 5.95 18.60 6.66
C PRO A 40 7.43 18.26 6.46
N ASN A 41 8.32 19.14 6.91
CA ASN A 41 9.78 18.97 6.81
C ASN A 41 10.34 18.96 5.38
N LEU A 42 9.57 19.35 4.35
CA LEU A 42 10.18 19.70 3.06
C LEU A 42 11.08 20.94 3.23
N PRO A 43 12.31 20.92 2.68
CA PRO A 43 13.15 22.10 2.56
C PRO A 43 12.43 23.26 1.85
N ILE A 44 12.75 24.50 2.21
CA ILE A 44 12.03 25.70 1.74
C ILE A 44 12.00 25.82 0.21
N GLU A 45 13.03 25.35 -0.45
CA GLU A 45 13.17 25.31 -1.89
C GLU A 45 12.23 24.30 -2.55
N PHE A 46 11.84 23.21 -1.87
CA PHE A 46 10.85 22.24 -2.35
C PHE A 46 9.41 22.55 -1.91
N GLN A 47 9.17 23.62 -1.16
CA GLN A 47 7.82 24.06 -0.76
C GLN A 47 7.10 24.88 -1.84
N ARG A 48 7.70 25.07 -3.02
CA ARG A 48 7.12 25.81 -4.15
C ARG A 48 7.77 25.43 -5.47
N HIS A 49 7.04 25.59 -6.57
CA HIS A 49 7.55 25.36 -7.94
C HIS A 49 8.27 24.00 -8.03
N ILE A 50 7.57 22.95 -7.60
CA ILE A 50 8.00 21.56 -7.81
C ILE A 50 7.81 21.26 -9.30
N ASP A 51 8.80 20.59 -9.90
CA ASP A 51 8.78 20.26 -11.32
C ASP A 51 7.97 18.99 -11.59
N ASP A 52 8.19 17.92 -10.82
CA ASP A 52 7.21 16.83 -10.69
C ASP A 52 7.45 15.99 -9.42
N VAL A 53 6.53 15.07 -9.13
CA VAL A 53 6.62 14.10 -8.02
C VAL A 53 6.20 12.72 -8.49
N ILE A 54 7.00 11.69 -8.19
CA ILE A 54 6.62 10.29 -8.47
C ILE A 54 6.51 9.49 -7.18
N ASN A 55 5.71 8.42 -7.22
CA ASN A 55 5.57 7.48 -6.11
C ASN A 55 6.21 6.13 -6.46
N LEU A 56 7.31 5.81 -5.80
CA LEU A 56 8.02 4.54 -5.95
C LEU A 56 8.22 3.86 -4.61
N ASN A 57 7.68 2.65 -4.50
CA ASN A 57 7.90 1.75 -3.37
C ASN A 57 7.69 2.43 -2.00
N GLY A 58 6.61 3.21 -1.87
CA GLY A 58 6.24 3.88 -0.60
C GLY A 58 7.00 5.17 -0.30
N SER A 59 7.89 5.60 -1.20
CA SER A 59 8.59 6.89 -1.11
C SER A 59 8.19 7.80 -2.26
N LEU A 60 8.07 9.10 -1.96
CA LEU A 60 7.93 10.13 -2.99
C LEU A 60 9.30 10.67 -3.36
N TYR A 61 9.50 10.88 -4.65
CA TYR A 61 10.69 11.55 -5.16
C TYR A 61 10.22 12.87 -5.75
N PHE A 62 10.59 13.97 -5.10
CA PHE A 62 10.30 15.32 -5.56
C PHE A 62 11.45 15.80 -6.43
N PHE A 63 11.14 16.37 -7.59
CA PHE A 63 12.13 16.93 -8.51
C PHE A 63 11.98 18.46 -8.60
N LYS A 64 13.11 19.16 -8.65
CA LYS A 64 13.16 20.60 -8.86
C LYS A 64 14.52 21.05 -9.40
N GLY A 65 14.54 21.67 -10.57
CA GLY A 65 15.76 22.01 -11.28
C GLY A 65 16.64 20.77 -11.42
N SER A 66 17.94 20.91 -11.22
CA SER A 66 18.88 19.77 -11.24
C SER A 66 18.86 18.90 -9.98
N GLN A 67 17.94 19.14 -9.04
CA GLN A 67 17.89 18.46 -7.74
C GLN A 67 16.68 17.55 -7.58
N TYR A 68 16.84 16.56 -6.71
CA TYR A 68 15.74 15.76 -6.19
C TYR A 68 15.88 15.56 -4.68
N LEU A 69 14.78 15.19 -4.03
CA LEU A 69 14.77 14.64 -2.67
C LEU A 69 13.86 13.42 -2.59
N LYS A 70 14.08 12.58 -1.58
CA LYS A 70 13.25 11.43 -1.24
C LYS A 70 12.50 11.68 0.06
N PHE A 71 11.19 11.58 0.01
CA PHE A 71 10.29 11.74 1.13
C PHE A 71 9.65 10.40 1.49
N ASP A 72 9.80 10.00 2.75
CA ASP A 72 9.14 8.83 3.31
C ASP A 72 7.72 9.22 3.72
N ILE A 73 6.73 8.63 3.05
CA ILE A 73 5.33 8.99 3.27
C ILE A 73 4.85 8.52 4.64
N ALA A 74 5.30 7.36 5.11
CA ALA A 74 4.88 6.78 6.39
C ALA A 74 5.45 7.58 7.57
N LYS A 75 6.71 8.02 7.45
CA LYS A 75 7.36 8.87 8.47
C LYS A 75 7.04 10.36 8.30
N ALA A 76 6.39 10.74 7.20
CA ALA A 76 6.10 12.12 6.82
C ALA A 76 7.34 13.03 6.93
N GLN A 77 8.48 12.59 6.39
CA GLN A 77 9.73 13.37 6.44
C GLN A 77 10.64 13.08 5.24
N VAL A 78 11.54 14.02 4.96
CA VAL A 78 12.63 13.82 4.01
C VAL A 78 13.66 12.85 4.61
N ILE A 79 14.03 11.83 3.84
CA ILE A 79 15.00 10.80 4.26
C ILE A 79 16.27 10.76 3.40
N ASP A 80 16.28 11.48 2.27
CA ASP A 80 17.46 11.63 1.41
C ASP A 80 17.32 12.89 0.53
N GLY A 81 18.44 13.54 0.24
CA GLY A 81 18.50 14.82 -0.46
C GLY A 81 18.07 16.03 0.40
N PRO A 82 17.99 17.23 -0.21
CA PRO A 82 18.16 17.52 -1.62
C PRO A 82 19.56 17.27 -2.15
N LYS A 83 19.67 16.65 -3.33
CA LYS A 83 20.95 16.43 -4.02
C LYS A 83 20.75 16.36 -5.53
N PRO A 84 21.83 16.45 -6.34
CA PRO A 84 21.73 16.33 -7.80
C PRO A 84 20.95 15.10 -8.25
N ILE A 85 20.13 15.24 -9.28
CA ILE A 85 19.32 14.15 -9.86
C ILE A 85 20.19 12.91 -10.14
N ILE A 86 21.38 13.13 -10.71
CA ILE A 86 22.29 12.04 -11.09
C ILE A 86 22.80 11.18 -9.92
N GLU A 87 22.71 11.66 -8.67
CA GLU A 87 23.12 10.86 -7.52
C GLU A 87 22.09 9.78 -7.15
N GLY A 88 20.80 10.04 -7.40
CA GLY A 88 19.73 9.04 -7.24
C GLY A 88 19.37 8.31 -8.53
N TRP A 89 19.66 8.96 -9.65
CA TRP A 89 19.23 8.56 -10.97
C TRP A 89 20.42 8.54 -11.94
N PRO A 90 21.48 7.75 -11.67
CA PRO A 90 22.75 7.82 -12.39
C PRO A 90 22.63 7.58 -13.90
N GLY A 91 21.68 6.75 -14.33
CA GLY A 91 21.36 6.57 -15.75
C GLY A 91 20.94 7.85 -16.50
N LEU A 92 20.61 8.95 -15.80
CA LEU A 92 20.29 10.24 -16.40
C LEU A 92 21.52 11.12 -16.63
N ALA A 93 22.71 10.73 -16.16
CA ALA A 93 23.94 11.50 -16.33
C ALA A 93 24.30 11.68 -17.82
N GLY A 94 24.67 12.90 -18.21
CA GLY A 94 24.98 13.24 -19.60
C GLY A 94 23.73 13.36 -20.49
N THR A 95 22.53 13.31 -19.91
CA THR A 95 21.28 13.58 -20.61
C THR A 95 20.71 14.93 -20.19
N GLU A 96 19.79 15.48 -20.98
CA GLU A 96 19.07 16.71 -20.64
C GLU A 96 18.29 16.65 -19.31
N PHE A 97 17.96 15.44 -18.83
CA PHE A 97 17.20 15.20 -17.61
C PHE A 97 18.01 15.42 -16.33
N GLU A 98 19.35 15.48 -16.41
CA GLU A 98 20.19 15.78 -15.24
C GLU A 98 19.96 17.21 -14.70
N ASN A 99 19.46 18.10 -15.56
CA ASN A 99 19.22 19.52 -15.25
C ASN A 99 17.75 19.83 -14.96
N GLY A 100 16.92 18.80 -14.83
CA GLY A 100 15.53 18.90 -14.40
C GLY A 100 14.56 18.15 -15.28
N ILE A 101 13.35 17.99 -14.77
CA ILE A 101 12.30 17.14 -15.33
C ILE A 101 11.11 18.04 -15.66
N ASP A 102 10.44 17.85 -16.79
CA ASP A 102 9.23 18.64 -17.10
C ASP A 102 7.98 17.93 -16.57
N ALA A 103 7.99 16.60 -16.64
CA ALA A 103 6.98 15.74 -16.04
C ALA A 103 7.56 14.33 -15.78
N ALA A 104 6.98 13.58 -14.86
CA ALA A 104 7.33 12.20 -14.60
C ALA A 104 6.13 11.39 -14.11
N THR A 105 6.14 10.09 -14.36
CA THR A 105 5.14 9.17 -13.78
C THR A 105 5.73 7.78 -13.64
N GLU A 106 5.37 7.08 -12.58
CA GLU A 106 5.62 5.63 -12.53
C GLU A 106 4.84 4.90 -13.64
N TRP A 107 5.40 3.79 -14.08
CA TRP A 107 4.76 2.88 -15.03
C TRP A 107 4.18 1.66 -14.31
N ILE A 108 3.03 1.17 -14.77
CA ILE A 108 2.52 -0.13 -14.31
C ILE A 108 3.18 -1.22 -15.16
N ASP A 109 4.26 -1.80 -14.64
CA ASP A 109 4.75 -3.12 -15.05
C ASP A 109 4.63 -4.11 -13.88
N ALA A 110 4.87 -5.40 -14.16
CA ALA A 110 4.77 -6.46 -13.15
C ALA A 110 5.74 -6.26 -11.97
N LYS A 111 6.82 -5.48 -12.18
CA LYS A 111 7.87 -5.23 -11.18
C LYS A 111 7.73 -3.87 -10.47
N LYS A 112 6.88 -2.97 -10.97
CA LYS A 112 6.82 -1.55 -10.57
C LYS A 112 8.19 -0.88 -10.60
N ASP A 113 8.99 -1.21 -11.62
CA ASP A 113 10.44 -0.91 -11.70
C ASP A 113 10.77 0.13 -12.79
N ILE A 114 9.75 0.72 -13.42
CA ILE A 114 9.93 1.68 -14.50
C ILE A 114 9.34 3.03 -14.14
N VAL A 115 10.12 4.09 -14.37
CA VAL A 115 9.68 5.49 -14.35
C VAL A 115 9.76 6.06 -15.75
N CYS A 116 8.73 6.78 -16.16
CA CYS A 116 8.75 7.59 -17.36
C CYS A 116 9.12 9.02 -17.00
N PHE A 117 10.24 9.50 -17.51
CA PHE A 117 10.61 10.92 -17.43
C PHE A 117 10.31 11.62 -18.76
N PHE A 118 9.90 12.88 -18.70
CA PHE A 118 9.62 13.74 -19.85
C PHE A 118 10.42 15.04 -19.72
N LYS A 119 11.08 15.44 -20.82
CA LYS A 119 11.75 16.74 -20.92
C LYS A 119 11.81 17.19 -22.37
N GLY A 120 11.41 18.43 -22.63
CA GLY A 120 11.37 18.93 -24.01
C GLY A 120 10.49 18.01 -24.86
N LYS A 121 11.02 17.51 -25.97
CA LYS A 121 10.34 16.55 -26.87
C LYS A 121 10.61 15.10 -26.51
N GLU A 122 11.45 14.85 -25.52
CA GLU A 122 12.03 13.56 -25.22
C GLU A 122 11.33 12.90 -24.02
N CYS A 123 11.30 11.58 -24.03
CA CYS A 123 10.90 10.79 -22.89
C CYS A 123 11.82 9.57 -22.71
N ILE A 124 12.03 9.19 -21.46
CA ILE A 124 12.88 8.07 -21.08
C ILE A 124 12.08 7.09 -20.25
N ASN A 125 12.14 5.81 -20.61
CA ASN A 125 11.88 4.72 -19.69
C ASN A 125 13.14 4.46 -18.88
N TYR A 126 13.07 4.76 -17.59
CA TYR A 126 14.13 4.51 -16.64
C TYR A 126 13.82 3.24 -15.85
N THR A 127 14.69 2.23 -15.94
CA THR A 127 14.59 1.04 -15.11
C THR A 127 15.33 1.28 -13.79
N VAL A 128 14.62 1.26 -12.67
CA VAL A 128 15.16 1.68 -11.36
C VAL A 128 16.22 0.70 -10.87
N SER A 129 15.98 -0.61 -10.98
CA SER A 129 16.90 -1.64 -10.49
C SER A 129 18.27 -1.67 -11.19
N SER A 130 18.33 -1.35 -12.48
CA SER A 130 19.54 -1.38 -13.30
C SER A 130 20.06 0.01 -13.68
N HIS A 131 19.32 1.06 -13.38
CA HIS A 131 19.58 2.44 -13.82
C HIS A 131 19.74 2.57 -15.35
N THR A 132 19.10 1.71 -16.14
CA THR A 132 19.16 1.75 -17.61
C THR A 132 18.07 2.65 -18.19
N ILE A 133 18.37 3.26 -19.34
CA ILE A 133 17.45 4.16 -20.04
C ILE A 133 17.07 3.64 -21.44
N ASP A 134 15.80 3.74 -21.81
CA ASP A 134 15.28 3.62 -23.19
C ASP A 134 14.66 4.96 -23.59
N LYS A 135 15.35 5.71 -24.45
CA LYS A 135 15.00 7.08 -24.87
C LYS A 135 14.23 7.07 -26.19
N LYS A 136 13.14 7.85 -26.25
CA LYS A 136 12.29 8.08 -27.44
C LYS A 136 11.74 9.50 -27.42
N THR A 137 11.29 10.01 -28.57
CA THR A 137 10.46 11.21 -28.53
C THR A 137 9.06 10.90 -27.97
N ILE A 138 8.42 11.88 -27.36
CA ILE A 138 7.05 11.76 -26.82
C ILE A 138 6.07 11.40 -27.95
N ALA A 139 6.23 12.03 -29.12
CA ALA A 139 5.40 11.80 -30.29
C ALA A 139 5.49 10.35 -30.79
N GLU A 140 6.71 9.80 -30.94
CA GLU A 140 6.92 8.43 -31.41
C GLU A 140 6.39 7.40 -30.42
N ARG A 141 6.68 7.59 -29.13
CA ARG A 141 6.29 6.63 -28.09
C ARG A 141 4.78 6.48 -27.99
N TRP A 142 4.06 7.59 -28.07
CA TRP A 142 2.63 7.65 -27.78
C TRP A 142 1.76 7.85 -29.02
N ARG A 143 2.39 7.89 -30.20
CA ARG A 143 1.76 8.14 -31.50
C ARG A 143 0.94 9.44 -31.50
N ILE A 144 1.46 10.47 -30.84
CA ILE A 144 0.82 11.79 -30.77
C ILE A 144 1.17 12.54 -32.07
N THR A 145 0.17 12.70 -32.93
CA THR A 145 0.31 13.34 -34.25
C THR A 145 -0.82 14.35 -34.50
N GLY A 146 -0.64 15.25 -35.46
CA GLY A 146 -1.70 16.17 -35.92
C GLY A 146 -2.07 17.24 -34.88
N GLU A 147 -3.38 17.43 -34.66
CA GLU A 147 -3.93 18.50 -33.81
C GLU A 147 -3.54 18.41 -32.32
N TYR A 148 -3.00 17.28 -31.86
CA TYR A 148 -2.59 17.08 -30.46
C TYR A 148 -1.09 17.30 -30.21
N ALA A 149 -0.35 17.82 -31.20
CA ALA A 149 1.10 18.02 -31.13
C ALA A 149 1.59 18.86 -29.94
N LYS A 150 0.72 19.67 -29.31
CA LYS A 150 1.03 20.41 -28.09
C LYS A 150 1.42 19.51 -26.90
N PHE A 151 0.96 18.25 -26.89
CA PHE A 151 1.32 17.26 -25.88
C PHE A 151 2.60 16.47 -26.23
N SER A 152 3.24 16.78 -27.35
CA SER A 152 4.48 16.12 -27.77
C SER A 152 5.73 16.84 -27.25
N ALA A 153 5.58 17.91 -26.46
CA ALA A 153 6.72 18.62 -25.88
C ALA A 153 6.37 19.41 -24.61
N ASN A 154 7.36 19.62 -23.75
CA ASN A 154 7.33 20.52 -22.59
C ASN A 154 6.08 20.28 -21.73
N LEU A 155 5.81 19.04 -21.34
CA LEU A 155 4.64 18.72 -20.53
C LEU A 155 4.68 19.47 -19.19
N ASP A 156 3.52 19.72 -18.61
CA ASP A 156 3.45 20.45 -17.34
C ASP A 156 3.38 19.51 -16.12
N ALA A 157 2.85 18.30 -16.30
CA ALA A 157 2.85 17.21 -15.33
C ALA A 157 2.45 15.91 -16.03
N ALA A 158 2.72 14.76 -15.42
CA ALA A 158 2.17 13.48 -15.83
C ALA A 158 1.70 12.71 -14.59
N ILE A 159 0.65 11.91 -14.74
CA ILE A 159 0.21 11.04 -13.63
C ILE A 159 -0.36 9.73 -14.14
N LEU A 160 0.05 8.66 -13.49
CA LEU A 160 -0.64 7.39 -13.49
C LEU A 160 -1.83 7.48 -12.53
N TRP A 161 -3.03 7.69 -13.07
CA TRP A 161 -4.21 7.86 -12.23
C TRP A 161 -4.84 6.51 -11.91
N ARG A 162 -4.53 5.99 -10.72
CA ARG A 162 -4.77 4.59 -10.32
C ARG A 162 -6.23 4.22 -10.10
N ASN A 163 -7.13 5.19 -9.99
CA ASN A 163 -8.55 4.95 -9.69
C ASN A 163 -9.34 4.37 -10.87
N THR A 164 -8.98 4.68 -12.11
CA THR A 164 -9.81 4.33 -13.29
C THR A 164 -9.06 3.59 -14.38
N GLY A 165 -8.30 2.55 -14.04
CA GLY A 165 -7.67 1.64 -14.99
C GLY A 165 -6.24 2.01 -15.41
N TYR A 166 -5.78 1.45 -16.52
CA TYR A 166 -4.39 1.56 -17.00
C TYR A 166 -4.14 2.83 -17.83
N PHE A 167 -4.37 4.00 -17.26
CA PHE A 167 -4.21 5.27 -17.97
C PHE A 167 -3.16 6.18 -17.36
N ILE A 168 -2.34 6.77 -18.23
CA ILE A 168 -1.53 7.94 -17.92
C ILE A 168 -2.26 9.18 -18.43
N TYR A 169 -2.22 10.24 -17.64
CA TYR A 169 -2.73 11.55 -18.01
C TYR A 169 -1.54 12.51 -18.13
N LEU A 170 -1.40 13.13 -19.29
CA LEU A 170 -0.41 14.17 -19.56
C LEU A 170 -1.09 15.53 -19.46
N PHE A 171 -0.54 16.45 -18.69
CA PHE A 171 -1.10 17.79 -18.53
C PHE A 171 -0.34 18.81 -19.37
N LYS A 172 -1.09 19.71 -20.03
CA LYS A 172 -0.54 20.85 -20.75
C LYS A 172 -1.51 22.02 -20.75
N GLY A 173 -1.10 23.14 -20.16
CA GLY A 173 -1.96 24.30 -19.93
C GLY A 173 -3.11 23.93 -18.99
N ASN A 174 -4.33 24.24 -19.42
CA ASN A 174 -5.56 23.91 -18.71
C ASN A 174 -6.20 22.58 -19.16
N GLU A 175 -5.51 21.81 -19.98
CA GLU A 175 -6.01 20.57 -20.58
C GLU A 175 -5.16 19.37 -20.18
N TYR A 176 -5.75 18.19 -20.36
CA TYR A 176 -5.06 16.92 -20.25
C TYR A 176 -5.27 16.07 -21.50
N LEU A 177 -4.32 15.18 -21.79
CA LEU A 177 -4.44 14.10 -22.76
C LEU A 177 -4.33 12.76 -22.03
N ARG A 178 -5.25 11.85 -22.32
CA ARG A 178 -5.28 10.51 -21.73
C ARG A 178 -4.64 9.48 -22.67
N LEU A 179 -3.75 8.68 -22.12
CA LEU A 179 -3.01 7.63 -22.81
C LEU A 179 -3.35 6.27 -22.20
N HIS A 180 -3.56 5.27 -23.05
CA HIS A 180 -3.79 3.89 -22.59
C HIS A 180 -2.47 3.13 -22.56
N LEU A 181 -2.04 2.71 -21.37
CA LEU A 181 -0.73 2.07 -21.15
C LEU A 181 -0.52 0.81 -22.00
N MET A 182 -1.52 -0.07 -22.07
CA MET A 182 -1.37 -1.34 -22.80
C MET A 182 -1.38 -1.19 -24.32
N LEU A 183 -1.91 -0.09 -24.85
CA LEU A 183 -2.04 0.14 -26.29
C LEU A 183 -0.95 1.09 -26.80
N ASN A 184 -0.20 1.74 -25.90
CA ASN A 184 0.77 2.80 -26.22
C ASN A 184 0.18 3.84 -27.18
N SER A 185 -1.05 4.25 -26.92
CA SER A 185 -1.78 5.17 -27.79
C SER A 185 -2.69 6.11 -27.00
N MET A 186 -3.06 7.21 -27.64
CA MET A 186 -4.09 8.12 -27.14
C MET A 186 -5.43 7.42 -26.96
N TYR A 187 -6.18 7.85 -25.96
CA TYR A 187 -7.54 7.36 -25.70
C TYR A 187 -8.51 8.52 -25.44
N GLY A 188 -9.19 8.94 -26.50
CA GLY A 188 -10.04 10.12 -26.54
C GLY A 188 -9.29 11.38 -27.00
N LYS A 189 -10.01 12.50 -27.05
CA LYS A 189 -9.45 13.83 -27.35
C LYS A 189 -9.00 14.50 -26.05
N PRO A 190 -8.09 15.50 -26.11
CA PRO A 190 -7.82 16.36 -24.98
C PRO A 190 -9.08 17.02 -24.43
N ASP A 191 -9.10 17.26 -23.13
CA ASP A 191 -10.22 17.92 -22.45
C ASP A 191 -9.70 18.78 -21.28
N LEU A 192 -10.54 19.69 -20.76
CA LEU A 192 -10.19 20.57 -19.65
C LEU A 192 -9.99 19.76 -18.36
N ILE A 193 -9.03 20.17 -17.53
CA ILE A 193 -8.75 19.52 -16.24
C ILE A 193 -10.03 19.35 -15.40
N GLN A 194 -10.87 20.39 -15.34
CA GLN A 194 -12.05 20.42 -14.49
C GLN A 194 -13.19 19.49 -14.95
N THR A 195 -13.18 19.02 -16.20
CA THR A 195 -14.18 18.02 -16.65
C THR A 195 -13.91 16.66 -16.03
N LYS A 196 -12.65 16.38 -15.69
CA LYS A 196 -12.24 15.10 -15.11
C LYS A 196 -12.05 15.18 -13.60
N TRP A 197 -11.29 16.14 -13.11
CA TRP A 197 -11.01 16.32 -11.69
C TRP A 197 -11.93 17.39 -11.10
N LYS A 198 -13.16 16.98 -10.78
CA LYS A 198 -14.20 17.86 -10.23
C LYS A 198 -13.72 18.58 -8.96
N GLY A 199 -13.89 19.90 -8.93
CA GLY A 199 -13.54 20.72 -7.77
C GLY A 199 -12.07 21.18 -7.75
N VAL A 200 -11.20 20.65 -8.62
CA VAL A 200 -9.85 21.20 -8.80
C VAL A 200 -9.96 22.62 -9.36
N THR A 201 -9.50 23.60 -8.58
CA THR A 201 -9.58 25.02 -8.93
C THR A 201 -8.36 25.52 -9.72
N PHE A 202 -7.28 24.74 -9.76
CA PHE A 202 -6.10 25.08 -10.54
C PHE A 202 -6.39 25.09 -12.03
N ASN A 203 -5.99 26.17 -12.71
CA ASN A 203 -6.10 26.30 -14.16
C ASN A 203 -4.98 25.57 -14.92
N LYS A 204 -3.99 25.04 -14.20
CA LYS A 204 -2.85 24.27 -14.70
C LYS A 204 -2.37 23.34 -13.59
N ILE A 205 -1.90 22.16 -13.94
CA ILE A 205 -1.20 21.27 -13.02
C ILE A 205 0.30 21.37 -13.30
N GLN A 206 1.13 21.65 -12.28
CA GLN A 206 2.59 21.72 -12.42
C GLN A 206 3.31 20.45 -11.94
N ALA A 207 2.67 19.66 -11.09
CA ALA A 207 3.13 18.35 -10.69
C ALA A 207 1.92 17.57 -10.20
N ALA A 208 1.97 16.24 -10.29
CA ALA A 208 0.88 15.41 -9.77
C ALA A 208 1.35 14.03 -9.34
N VAL A 209 0.83 13.54 -8.22
CA VAL A 209 1.16 12.18 -7.74
C VAL A 209 -0.04 11.52 -7.09
N SER A 210 -0.25 10.23 -7.39
CA SER A 210 -1.24 9.39 -6.71
C SER A 210 -0.58 8.60 -5.60
N ILE A 211 -1.21 8.59 -4.43
CA ILE A 211 -0.75 7.89 -3.24
C ILE A 211 -1.83 6.95 -2.78
N ASP A 212 -1.47 5.68 -2.60
CA ASP A 212 -2.32 4.72 -1.92
C ASP A 212 -2.03 4.76 -0.41
N PRO A 213 -2.95 5.28 0.43
CA PRO A 213 -2.81 5.32 1.87
C PRO A 213 -2.67 3.92 2.49
N ASN A 214 -3.16 2.87 1.83
CA ASN A 214 -3.08 1.49 2.32
C ASN A 214 -1.73 0.83 2.01
N VAL A 215 -0.93 1.40 1.08
CA VAL A 215 0.43 0.95 0.73
C VAL A 215 1.49 1.75 1.49
N LEU A 216 1.08 2.71 2.34
CA LEU A 216 1.95 3.44 3.24
C LEU A 216 2.50 2.47 4.30
N GLY A 217 3.80 2.18 4.22
CA GLY A 217 4.45 1.25 5.15
C GLY A 217 4.56 -0.18 4.65
N SER A 218 4.34 -0.47 3.36
CA SER A 218 4.79 -1.73 2.77
C SER A 218 6.31 -1.71 2.52
N ASP A 219 7.10 -1.46 3.57
CA ASP A 219 8.48 -1.93 3.61
C ASP A 219 8.41 -3.46 3.49
N ILE A 220 8.84 -4.00 2.35
CA ILE A 220 8.87 -5.44 2.04
C ILE A 220 9.98 -6.16 2.84
N ASN A 221 10.45 -5.56 3.95
CA ASN A 221 11.29 -6.23 4.95
C ASN A 221 10.56 -6.54 6.26
N ILE A 222 9.26 -6.29 6.34
CA ILE A 222 8.42 -6.93 7.35
C ILE A 222 8.07 -8.32 6.85
N THR A 223 8.78 -9.36 7.30
CA THR A 223 8.30 -10.73 7.08
C THR A 223 7.11 -10.98 7.99
N CYS A 224 5.89 -10.80 7.49
CA CYS A 224 4.70 -11.42 8.08
C CYS A 224 4.89 -12.93 7.96
N ARG A 225 5.35 -13.56 9.05
CA ARG A 225 5.51 -15.01 9.10
C ARG A 225 4.22 -15.58 9.67
N GLY A 226 3.62 -16.47 8.90
CA GLY A 226 2.46 -17.21 9.35
C GLY A 226 2.43 -18.62 8.78
N THR A 227 1.83 -19.51 9.54
CA THR A 227 1.57 -20.89 9.13
C THR A 227 0.09 -21.16 9.32
N CYS A 228 -0.49 -21.92 8.40
CA CYS A 228 -1.81 -22.49 8.57
C CYS A 228 -1.73 -23.99 8.40
N GLY A 229 -2.70 -24.70 8.96
CA GLY A 229 -2.72 -26.14 8.86
C GLY A 229 -3.99 -26.75 9.39
N ILE A 230 -4.02 -28.07 9.27
CA ILE A 230 -5.06 -28.94 9.83
C ILE A 230 -4.45 -29.82 10.91
N ASN A 231 -5.22 -30.14 11.92
CA ASN A 231 -4.85 -31.15 12.91
C ASN A 231 -6.11 -31.93 13.30
N ASN A 232 -6.12 -33.23 13.01
CA ASN A 232 -7.27 -34.10 13.29
C ASN A 232 -7.14 -34.86 14.61
N THR A 233 -6.16 -34.52 15.45
CA THR A 233 -5.94 -35.12 16.78
C THR A 233 -6.55 -34.27 17.90
N GLY A 234 -7.22 -33.16 17.57
CA GLY A 234 -7.85 -32.26 18.52
C GLY A 234 -6.91 -31.38 19.33
N LYS A 235 -5.60 -31.38 19.05
CA LYS A 235 -4.62 -30.59 19.81
C LYS A 235 -3.54 -30.01 18.90
N HIS A 236 -3.31 -28.70 19.02
CA HIS A 236 -2.25 -28.02 18.28
C HIS A 236 -1.42 -27.11 19.19
N CYS A 237 -0.12 -27.00 18.90
CA CYS A 237 0.83 -26.23 19.68
C CYS A 237 1.45 -25.11 18.85
N PHE A 238 1.52 -23.91 19.43
CA PHE A 238 2.19 -22.75 18.88
C PHE A 238 3.45 -22.44 19.68
N GLN A 239 4.44 -21.86 19.02
CA GLN A 239 5.63 -21.32 19.66
C GLN A 239 5.49 -19.79 19.78
N LEU A 240 5.02 -19.34 20.94
CA LEU A 240 4.97 -17.92 21.29
C LEU A 240 6.35 -17.44 21.79
N PRO A 241 6.60 -16.11 21.81
CA PRO A 241 7.76 -15.57 22.51
C PRO A 241 7.80 -16.01 23.98
N GLN A 242 9.00 -16.26 24.51
CA GLN A 242 9.20 -16.70 25.89
C GLN A 242 8.65 -15.66 26.89
N SER A 243 7.95 -16.14 27.91
CA SER A 243 7.41 -15.35 29.04
C SER A 243 6.56 -14.15 28.62
N ILE A 244 5.88 -14.24 27.47
CA ILE A 244 4.98 -13.20 27.01
C ILE A 244 3.59 -13.36 27.63
N ARG A 245 2.98 -12.24 28.02
CA ARG A 245 1.56 -12.21 28.35
C ARG A 245 0.72 -12.29 27.08
N PHE A 246 -0.25 -13.21 27.07
CA PHE A 246 -1.17 -13.37 25.94
C PHE A 246 -2.61 -13.53 26.43
N GLY A 247 -3.55 -13.05 25.61
CA GLY A 247 -4.97 -13.23 25.80
C GLY A 247 -5.46 -14.48 25.08
N LEU A 248 -6.51 -15.09 25.62
CA LEU A 248 -7.28 -16.15 24.98
C LEU A 248 -8.75 -15.77 25.03
N THR A 249 -9.40 -15.76 23.88
CA THR A 249 -10.85 -15.65 23.76
C THR A 249 -11.40 -16.94 23.17
N ALA A 250 -12.35 -17.55 23.89
CA ALA A 250 -13.00 -18.79 23.48
C ALA A 250 -14.47 -18.53 23.12
N TYR A 251 -14.84 -18.87 21.90
CA TYR A 251 -16.20 -18.85 21.38
C TYR A 251 -16.68 -20.28 21.20
N VAL A 252 -17.88 -20.58 21.69
CA VAL A 252 -18.58 -21.84 21.39
C VAL A 252 -19.82 -21.51 20.59
N ASN A 253 -20.01 -22.27 19.53
CA ASN A 253 -21.11 -22.12 18.61
C ASN A 253 -21.65 -23.50 18.20
N SER A 254 -21.94 -24.30 19.24
CA SER A 254 -22.52 -25.63 19.13
C SER A 254 -23.45 -25.86 20.32
N ASP A 255 -24.74 -26.02 20.07
CA ASP A 255 -25.77 -26.43 21.04
C ASP A 255 -25.99 -27.95 21.05
N VAL A 256 -25.44 -28.66 20.06
CA VAL A 256 -25.46 -30.11 20.01
C VAL A 256 -24.37 -30.66 20.91
N HIS A 257 -23.11 -30.27 20.70
CA HIS A 257 -21.95 -30.83 21.40
C HIS A 257 -21.35 -29.84 22.40
N GLN A 258 -21.21 -30.24 23.67
CA GLN A 258 -20.44 -29.44 24.64
C GLN A 258 -18.97 -29.41 24.23
N GLN A 259 -18.41 -28.21 24.10
CA GLN A 259 -17.02 -27.97 23.75
C GLN A 259 -16.21 -27.79 25.03
N THR A 260 -15.05 -28.46 25.07
CA THR A 260 -14.06 -28.38 26.15
C THR A 260 -12.74 -27.95 25.54
N ILE A 261 -12.21 -26.82 26.00
CA ILE A 261 -10.97 -26.21 25.53
C ILE A 261 -9.95 -26.30 26.67
N ASN A 262 -8.94 -27.14 26.49
CA ASN A 262 -7.84 -27.30 27.43
C ASN A 262 -6.65 -26.45 26.98
N VAL A 263 -6.13 -25.64 27.90
CA VAL A 263 -4.97 -24.77 27.67
C VAL A 263 -3.75 -25.39 28.33
N TYR A 264 -2.70 -25.62 27.55
CA TYR A 264 -1.43 -26.14 28.04
C TYR A 264 -0.32 -25.12 27.85
N ILE A 265 0.53 -24.95 28.85
CA ILE A 265 1.75 -24.13 28.80
C ILE A 265 2.91 -25.01 29.25
N ASP A 266 3.93 -25.14 28.41
CA ASP A 266 5.10 -26.00 28.64
C ASP A 266 4.68 -27.45 29.02
N ASP A 267 3.74 -27.99 28.24
CA ASP A 267 3.13 -29.33 28.40
C ASP A 267 2.32 -29.55 29.68
N ARG A 268 2.14 -28.53 30.52
CA ARG A 268 1.28 -28.58 31.71
C ARG A 268 -0.09 -28.03 31.39
N LEU A 269 -1.15 -28.76 31.76
CA LEU A 269 -2.52 -28.25 31.72
C LEU A 269 -2.66 -27.11 32.72
N VAL A 270 -2.97 -25.91 32.26
CA VAL A 270 -3.08 -24.71 33.09
C VAL A 270 -4.53 -24.23 33.25
N ASP A 271 -5.42 -24.55 32.31
CA ASP A 271 -6.83 -24.20 32.40
C ASP A 271 -7.68 -25.13 31.52
N THR A 272 -8.97 -25.24 31.87
CA THR A 272 -9.99 -25.97 31.12
C THR A 272 -11.27 -25.13 31.07
N LEU A 273 -11.64 -24.71 29.86
CA LEU A 273 -12.83 -23.93 29.60
C LEU A 273 -13.89 -24.83 28.97
N THR A 274 -15.13 -24.77 29.45
CA THR A 274 -16.24 -25.55 28.91
C THR A 274 -17.40 -24.66 28.53
N GLY A 275 -18.00 -24.89 27.36
CA GLY A 275 -19.16 -24.16 26.89
C GLY A 275 -20.07 -25.01 26.01
N LYS A 276 -21.35 -24.65 25.98
CA LYS A 276 -22.36 -25.22 25.08
C LYS A 276 -23.37 -24.12 24.75
N GLY A 277 -23.72 -23.95 23.49
CA GLY A 277 -24.63 -22.91 23.00
C GLY A 277 -24.20 -22.30 21.66
N ILE A 278 -25.13 -21.59 21.01
CA ILE A 278 -24.91 -20.89 19.74
C ILE A 278 -24.41 -19.47 20.04
N SER A 279 -23.36 -19.03 19.34
CA SER A 279 -22.78 -17.68 19.45
C SER A 279 -22.46 -17.24 20.90
N HIS A 280 -21.96 -18.17 21.73
CA HIS A 280 -21.68 -17.91 23.14
C HIS A 280 -20.19 -17.64 23.35
N ILE A 281 -19.84 -16.50 23.95
CA ILE A 281 -18.48 -16.27 24.44
C ILE A 281 -18.32 -17.07 25.73
N THR A 282 -17.55 -18.15 25.67
CA THR A 282 -17.32 -18.99 26.86
C THR A 282 -16.47 -18.26 27.87
N ASP A 283 -15.35 -17.66 27.44
CA ASP A 283 -14.49 -16.93 28.34
C ASP A 283 -13.46 -16.02 27.66
N ILE A 284 -12.92 -15.07 28.43
CA ILE A 284 -11.73 -14.29 28.12
C ILE A 284 -10.74 -14.47 29.26
N ARG A 285 -9.56 -15.02 28.97
CA ARG A 285 -8.50 -15.31 29.95
C ARG A 285 -7.17 -14.71 29.52
N THR A 286 -6.28 -14.51 30.48
CA THR A 286 -4.91 -14.03 30.24
C THR A 286 -3.91 -14.96 30.91
N TYR A 287 -2.83 -15.28 30.22
CA TYR A 287 -1.78 -16.19 30.69
C TYR A 287 -0.39 -15.62 30.39
N THR A 288 0.65 -16.32 30.87
CA THR A 288 2.07 -16.06 30.53
C THR A 288 2.67 -17.31 29.91
N SER A 289 3.31 -17.20 28.74
CA SER A 289 3.68 -18.33 27.87
C SER A 289 4.82 -19.25 28.37
N GLY A 290 5.40 -19.01 29.55
CA GLY A 290 6.50 -19.85 30.05
C GLY A 290 7.70 -19.86 29.08
N THR A 291 8.11 -21.04 28.61
CA THR A 291 9.15 -21.19 27.57
C THR A 291 8.69 -20.81 26.16
N GLY A 292 7.39 -20.59 25.97
CA GLY A 292 6.77 -20.21 24.70
C GLY A 292 5.91 -21.30 24.07
N LYS A 293 5.98 -22.55 24.56
CA LYS A 293 5.18 -23.65 24.02
C LYS A 293 3.76 -23.60 24.60
N VAL A 294 2.81 -23.15 23.79
CA VAL A 294 1.39 -23.07 24.16
C VAL A 294 0.59 -24.02 23.29
N CYS A 295 -0.13 -24.97 23.89
CA CYS A 295 -0.98 -25.89 23.16
C CYS A 295 -2.45 -25.71 23.54
N ILE A 296 -3.31 -25.75 22.53
CA ILE A 296 -4.75 -25.73 22.69
C ILE A 296 -5.29 -27.07 22.22
N GLU A 297 -6.03 -27.72 23.10
CA GLU A 297 -6.76 -28.95 22.80
C GLU A 297 -8.25 -28.66 22.89
N ILE A 298 -8.99 -29.11 21.88
CA ILE A 298 -10.43 -28.92 21.79
C ILE A 298 -11.09 -30.29 21.62
N ILE A 299 -12.03 -30.57 22.52
CA ILE A 299 -12.77 -31.82 22.63
C ILE A 299 -14.25 -31.46 22.61
N GLY A 300 -15.03 -32.10 21.74
CA GLY A 300 -16.48 -32.00 21.77
C GLY A 300 -17.10 -33.36 22.06
N GLU A 301 -17.95 -33.39 23.09
CA GLU A 301 -18.57 -34.61 23.63
C GLU A 301 -17.59 -35.77 23.86
N GLY A 302 -16.45 -35.46 24.47
CA GLY A 302 -15.44 -36.46 24.83
C GLY A 302 -14.60 -36.97 23.66
N LYS A 303 -14.77 -36.44 22.44
CA LYS A 303 -13.98 -36.79 21.27
C LYS A 303 -13.12 -35.61 20.78
N PRO A 304 -11.86 -35.86 20.34
CA PRO A 304 -11.03 -34.82 19.76
C PRO A 304 -11.69 -34.19 18.52
N CYS A 305 -11.67 -32.86 18.45
CA CYS A 305 -12.20 -32.14 17.29
C CYS A 305 -11.20 -32.18 16.12
N LYS A 306 -11.69 -32.02 14.89
CA LYS A 306 -10.83 -31.61 13.77
C LYS A 306 -10.54 -30.13 13.89
N LEU A 307 -9.28 -29.74 13.77
CA LEU A 307 -8.83 -28.36 13.91
C LEU A 307 -8.35 -27.80 12.57
N ARG A 308 -8.71 -26.55 12.32
CA ARG A 308 -8.02 -25.66 11.38
C ARG A 308 -7.44 -24.51 12.16
N TYR A 309 -6.22 -24.13 11.84
CA TYR A 309 -5.57 -23.04 12.54
C TYR A 309 -4.79 -22.15 11.60
N ALA A 310 -4.64 -20.90 12.00
CA ALA A 310 -3.70 -19.97 11.44
C ALA A 310 -2.95 -19.28 12.56
N TYR A 311 -1.65 -19.13 12.37
CA TYR A 311 -0.73 -18.45 13.25
C TYR A 311 -0.07 -17.34 12.45
N ASN A 312 -0.04 -16.13 12.97
CA ASN A 312 0.59 -14.99 12.31
C ASN A 312 1.34 -14.15 13.34
N THR A 313 2.59 -13.82 13.00
CA THR A 313 3.41 -12.86 13.73
C THR A 313 3.78 -11.70 12.82
N LEU A 314 3.48 -10.49 13.29
CA LEU A 314 4.02 -9.26 12.74
C LEU A 314 5.35 -9.01 13.45
N GLU A 315 6.47 -9.40 12.85
CA GLU A 315 7.82 -9.21 13.40
C GLU A 315 8.00 -9.73 14.84
N THR A 316 7.48 -10.92 15.13
CA THR A 316 7.40 -11.55 16.46
C THR A 316 6.39 -10.93 17.44
N LYS A 317 6.04 -9.63 17.32
CA LYS A 317 5.01 -8.92 18.11
C LYS A 317 4.46 -7.68 17.35
N PRO A 318 3.13 -7.48 17.26
CA PRO A 318 2.09 -8.31 17.85
C PRO A 318 1.88 -9.62 17.06
N GLY A 319 1.31 -10.61 17.72
CA GLY A 319 0.98 -11.88 17.09
C GLY A 319 -0.40 -12.37 17.49
N SER A 320 -0.97 -13.20 16.63
CA SER A 320 -2.25 -13.83 16.84
C SER A 320 -2.26 -15.27 16.37
N ALA A 321 -3.03 -16.11 17.04
CA ALA A 321 -3.40 -17.41 16.54
C ALA A 321 -4.93 -17.55 16.56
N ILE A 322 -5.48 -18.23 15.56
CA ILE A 322 -6.88 -18.62 15.53
C ILE A 322 -6.96 -20.12 15.30
N ILE A 323 -7.86 -20.77 16.02
CA ILE A 323 -8.21 -22.18 15.85
C ILE A 323 -9.71 -22.27 15.69
N GLY A 324 -10.17 -22.86 14.60
CA GLY A 324 -11.55 -23.32 14.43
C GLY A 324 -11.61 -24.83 14.65
N ALA A 325 -12.62 -25.29 15.37
CA ALA A 325 -12.87 -26.69 15.67
C ALA A 325 -14.15 -27.18 14.99
N ASN A 326 -14.13 -28.43 14.53
CA ASN A 326 -15.28 -29.14 13.99
C ASN A 326 -15.41 -30.51 14.65
N ASN A 327 -16.61 -30.84 15.11
CA ASN A 327 -17.01 -32.13 15.64
C ASN A 327 -17.85 -32.96 14.65
N GLY A 328 -18.37 -32.33 13.59
CA GLY A 328 -19.25 -32.93 12.59
C GLY A 328 -18.56 -33.37 11.30
N SER A 329 -19.38 -33.78 10.32
CA SER A 329 -18.96 -34.15 8.97
C SER A 329 -18.98 -32.99 7.96
N ASN A 330 -19.50 -31.83 8.37
CA ASN A 330 -19.68 -30.63 7.56
C ASN A 330 -18.40 -29.81 7.32
N ASP A 331 -17.30 -30.09 8.05
CA ASP A 331 -15.96 -29.50 7.87
C ASP A 331 -15.97 -27.95 7.75
N ASN A 332 -16.87 -27.30 8.49
CA ASN A 332 -17.06 -25.85 8.57
C ASN A 332 -16.23 -25.18 9.69
N TYR A 333 -15.76 -25.96 10.68
CA TYR A 333 -14.85 -25.53 11.75
C TYR A 333 -15.39 -24.36 12.61
N ASP A 334 -16.69 -24.35 12.84
CA ASP A 334 -17.42 -23.30 13.53
C ASP A 334 -18.05 -23.75 14.85
N ASP A 335 -17.83 -24.99 15.30
CA ASP A 335 -18.38 -25.49 16.58
C ASP A 335 -17.74 -24.77 17.78
N SER A 336 -16.47 -24.44 17.67
CA SER A 336 -15.79 -23.50 18.56
C SER A 336 -14.64 -22.79 17.85
N VAL A 337 -14.36 -21.56 18.29
CA VAL A 337 -13.26 -20.74 17.79
C VAL A 337 -12.46 -20.23 18.98
N VAL A 338 -11.14 -20.43 18.95
CA VAL A 338 -10.21 -19.91 19.95
C VAL A 338 -9.28 -18.91 19.30
N VAL A 339 -9.20 -17.71 19.86
CA VAL A 339 -8.28 -16.66 19.42
C VAL A 339 -7.27 -16.39 20.52
N LEU A 340 -5.99 -16.42 20.16
CA LEU A 340 -4.88 -16.00 21.00
C LEU A 340 -4.32 -14.68 20.48
N ASN A 341 -3.96 -13.74 21.35
CA ASN A 341 -3.35 -12.46 20.97
C ASN A 341 -2.27 -12.01 21.97
N TRP A 342 -1.15 -11.48 21.47
CA TRP A 342 -0.03 -10.99 22.30
C TRP A 342 0.77 -9.87 21.63
N PRO A 343 1.57 -9.08 22.37
CA PRO A 343 1.63 -9.02 23.84
C PRO A 343 0.38 -8.35 24.43
N LEU A 344 0.00 -8.75 25.64
CA LEU A 344 -0.85 -7.93 26.51
C LEU A 344 0.02 -7.14 27.50
N SER A 345 -0.34 -5.88 27.76
CA SER A 345 0.34 -5.01 28.73
C SER A 345 0.16 -5.49 30.17
#